data_AF-A0A843WNQ3-F1
#
_entry.id   AF-A0A843WNQ3-F1
#
_cell.length_a   1.000
_cell.length_b   1.000
_cell.length_c   1.000
_cell.angle_alpha   90.00
_cell.angle_beta   90.00
_cell.angle_gamma   90.00
#
_symmetry.space_group_name_H-M   'P 1'
#
loop_
_entity.id
_entity.type
_entity.pdbx_description
1 polymer ?
#
loop_
_entity_poly.entity_id
_entity_poly.type
_entity_poly.pdbx_seq_one_letter_code
_entity_poly.pdbx_strand_id
1 'polypeptide(L)'
;MRAPPLNRLVQVVSENYLTDISIVWWKRNHNAHHVACNKLDIDPDLQHIPLFAVSSKFFHSLRSYFYEMKMDFDAVAKFLMSYQHWMFYLVMYFARINLLAHSILLLFSKKKVPNRG
;
A
#
# COMPACT_ATOMS: atom_id res chain seq x y z
N MET A 1 23.78 4.66 -12.92
CA MET A 1 22.98 5.63 -12.15
C MET A 1 23.66 6.99 -12.27
N ARG A 2 23.13 7.97 -13.02
CA ARG A 2 23.93 9.18 -13.41
C ARG A 2 23.28 10.56 -13.19
N ALA A 3 22.17 10.70 -12.47
CA ALA A 3 21.69 12.01 -12.01
C ALA A 3 20.76 11.89 -10.78
N PRO A 4 21.31 11.98 -9.55
CA PRO A 4 20.52 11.90 -8.31
C PRO A 4 19.33 12.88 -8.24
N PRO A 5 19.45 14.15 -8.68
CA PRO A 5 18.34 15.11 -8.64
C PRO A 5 17.21 14.75 -9.61
N LEU A 6 17.54 14.32 -10.83
CA LEU A 6 16.56 13.92 -11.84
C LEU A 6 15.80 12.65 -11.42
N ASN A 7 16.49 11.68 -10.83
CA ASN A 7 15.85 10.47 -10.30
C ASN A 7 14.87 10.80 -9.19
N ARG A 8 15.25 11.73 -8.29
CA ARG A 8 14.40 12.20 -7.21
C ARG A 8 13.18 12.97 -7.73
N LEU A 9 13.37 13.85 -8.72
CA LEU A 9 12.28 14.57 -9.37
C LEU A 9 11.28 13.60 -10.01
N VAL A 10 11.78 12.61 -10.76
CA VAL A 10 10.93 11.60 -11.40
C VAL A 10 10.16 10.78 -10.36
N GLN A 11 10.81 10.34 -9.28
CA GLN A 11 10.14 9.60 -8.18
C GLN A 11 9.03 10.44 -7.55
N VAL A 12 9.31 11.71 -7.24
CA VAL A 12 8.32 12.61 -6.64
C VAL A 12 7.15 12.85 -7.58
N VAL A 13 7.38 13.09 -8.87
CA VAL A 13 6.29 13.31 -9.84
C VAL A 13 5.50 12.04 -10.10
N SER A 14 6.15 10.89 -10.29
CA SER A 14 5.43 9.65 -10.59
C SER A 14 4.64 9.12 -9.39
N GLU A 15 5.22 9.17 -8.20
CA GLU A 15 4.58 8.56 -7.04
C GLU A 15 3.62 9.55 -6.37
N ASN A 16 4.07 10.78 -6.07
CA ASN A 16 3.21 11.71 -5.34
C ASN A 16 2.07 12.29 -6.19
N TYR A 17 2.23 12.46 -7.51
CA TYR A 17 1.22 13.12 -8.35
C TYR A 17 0.39 12.15 -9.21
N LEU A 18 0.97 11.03 -9.66
CA LEU A 18 0.25 10.07 -10.51
C LEU A 18 -0.32 8.89 -9.73
N THR A 19 0.36 8.44 -8.67
CA THR A 19 -0.12 7.29 -7.86
C THR A 19 -0.89 7.70 -6.61
N ASP A 20 -0.89 8.98 -6.25
CA ASP A 20 -1.45 9.52 -5.00
C ASP A 20 -0.84 8.89 -3.73
N ILE A 21 0.31 8.22 -3.86
CA ILE A 21 1.06 7.60 -2.77
C ILE A 21 2.41 8.28 -2.67
N SER A 22 2.68 8.90 -1.52
CA SER A 22 3.98 9.54 -1.28
C SER A 22 5.13 8.51 -1.29
N ILE A 23 6.19 8.76 -2.06
CA ILE A 23 7.42 7.93 -2.05
C ILE A 23 7.99 7.75 -0.63
N VAL A 24 7.85 8.76 0.23
CA VAL A 24 8.33 8.68 1.62
C VAL A 24 7.42 7.78 2.44
N TRP A 25 6.10 7.88 2.24
CA TRP A 25 5.14 6.98 2.87
C TRP A 25 5.38 5.54 2.44
N TRP A 26 5.56 5.29 1.14
CA TRP A 26 5.84 3.96 0.61
C TRP A 26 7.12 3.39 1.21
N LYS A 27 8.24 4.14 1.19
CA LYS A 27 9.50 3.70 1.81
C LYS A 27 9.35 3.39 3.29
N ARG A 28 8.64 4.22 4.05
CA ARG A 28 8.43 4.02 5.49
C ARG A 28 7.65 2.73 5.76
N ASN A 29 6.53 2.51 5.06
CA ASN A 29 5.71 1.30 5.23
C ASN A 29 6.45 0.05 4.79
N HIS A 30 7.07 0.09 3.61
CA HIS A 30 7.80 -1.04 3.06
C HIS A 30 8.99 -1.45 3.94
N ASN A 31 9.75 -0.47 4.47
CA ASN A 31 10.83 -0.78 5.40
C ASN A 31 10.30 -1.40 6.71
N ALA A 32 9.18 -0.92 7.24
CA ALA A 32 8.57 -1.49 8.43
C ALA A 32 8.10 -2.94 8.20
N HIS A 33 7.48 -3.21 7.05
CA HIS A 33 7.14 -4.56 6.61
C HIS A 33 8.38 -5.47 6.58
N HIS A 34 9.49 -5.03 6.00
CA HIS A 34 10.72 -5.84 5.96
C HIS A 34 11.38 -6.05 7.32
N VAL A 35 11.23 -5.11 8.25
CA VAL A 35 11.75 -5.24 9.62
C VAL A 35 10.91 -6.19 10.47
N ALA A 36 9.58 -6.16 10.31
CA ALA A 36 8.64 -6.88 11.16
C ALA A 36 7.56 -7.62 10.36
N CYS A 37 7.96 -8.34 9.31
CA CYS A 37 7.06 -9.00 8.39
C CYS A 37 6.08 -9.94 9.12
N ASN A 38 4.80 -9.92 8.75
CA ASN A 38 3.75 -10.77 9.32
C ASN A 38 3.44 -10.52 10.80
N LYS A 39 3.94 -9.42 11.40
CA LYS A 39 3.58 -8.98 12.75
C LYS A 39 2.38 -8.05 12.69
N LEU A 40 1.19 -8.53 13.05
CA LEU A 40 -0.07 -7.79 12.91
C LEU A 40 -0.08 -6.40 13.58
N ASP A 41 0.68 -6.23 14.67
CA ASP A 41 0.75 -5.02 15.48
C ASP A 41 1.78 -4.00 14.97
N ILE A 42 2.73 -4.41 14.12
CA ILE A 42 3.82 -3.55 13.63
C ILE A 42 3.81 -3.41 12.10
N ASP A 43 3.44 -4.47 11.38
CA ASP A 43 3.44 -4.52 9.93
C ASP A 43 2.23 -3.75 9.37
N PRO A 44 2.43 -2.54 8.78
CA PRO A 44 1.32 -1.75 8.28
C PRO A 44 0.63 -2.39 7.07
N ASP A 45 1.32 -3.28 6.36
CA ASP A 45 0.78 -3.96 5.16
C ASP A 45 -0.28 -5.00 5.52
N LEU A 46 -0.57 -5.24 6.81
CA LEU A 46 -1.60 -6.17 7.29
C LEU A 46 -2.76 -5.45 7.99
N GLN A 47 -2.65 -4.13 8.16
CA GLN A 47 -3.52 -3.32 9.00
C GLN A 47 -4.61 -2.65 8.16
N HIS A 48 -5.52 -3.47 7.63
CA HIS A 48 -6.54 -3.04 6.66
C HIS A 48 -7.95 -2.88 7.25
N ILE A 49 -8.11 -2.84 8.58
CA ILE A 49 -9.38 -2.48 9.21
C ILE A 49 -9.77 -1.06 8.76
N PRO A 50 -11.04 -0.79 8.42
CA PRO A 50 -12.22 -1.66 8.62
C PRO A 50 -12.58 -2.55 7.43
N LEU A 51 -11.76 -2.66 6.39
CA LEU A 51 -12.12 -3.35 5.14
C LEU A 51 -11.79 -4.85 5.17
N PHE A 52 -10.60 -5.22 5.66
CA PHE A 52 -10.11 -6.60 5.62
C PHE A 52 -9.55 -7.03 6.97
N ALA A 53 -9.82 -8.29 7.36
CA ALA A 53 -9.06 -8.99 8.40
C ALA A 53 -8.27 -10.13 7.77
N VAL A 54 -6.94 -10.02 7.86
CA VAL A 54 -6.04 -11.12 7.47
C VAL A 54 -5.84 -12.14 8.59
N SER A 55 -6.38 -11.89 9.78
CA SER A 55 -6.31 -12.77 10.96
C SER A 55 -7.52 -12.57 11.87
N SER A 56 -7.95 -13.62 12.58
CA SER A 56 -9.03 -13.54 13.57
C SER A 56 -8.70 -12.67 14.78
N LYS A 57 -7.41 -12.37 15.02
CA LYS A 57 -6.97 -11.48 16.12
C LYS A 57 -7.56 -10.07 15.98
N PHE A 58 -7.81 -9.61 14.76
CA PHE A 58 -8.41 -8.31 14.49
C PHE A 58 -9.84 -8.16 15.05
N PHE A 59 -10.57 -9.26 15.27
CA PHE A 59 -11.92 -9.22 15.87
C PHE A 59 -11.93 -8.91 17.37
N HIS A 60 -10.76 -8.95 18.02
CA HIS A 60 -10.62 -8.60 19.44
C HIS A 60 -10.10 -7.16 19.64
N SER A 61 -10.04 -6.37 18.55
CA SER A 61 -9.29 -5.11 18.46
C SER A 61 -7.78 -5.30 18.70
N LEU A 62 -6.95 -4.55 17.99
CA LEU A 62 -5.49 -4.66 18.08
C LEU A 62 -4.87 -3.27 18.13
N ARG A 63 -3.78 -3.10 18.88
CA ARG A 63 -2.99 -1.86 18.84
C ARG A 63 -1.96 -1.96 17.71
N SER A 64 -1.95 -0.98 16.80
CA SER A 64 -0.83 -0.75 15.90
C SER A 64 0.23 0.05 16.64
N TYR A 65 1.44 -0.49 16.74
CA TYR A 65 2.64 0.21 17.21
C TYR A 65 3.25 1.07 16.10
N PHE A 66 3.07 0.70 14.83
CA PHE A 66 3.61 1.49 13.71
C PHE A 66 2.85 2.81 13.50
N TYR A 67 1.52 2.77 13.61
CA TYR A 67 0.66 3.97 13.54
C TYR A 67 0.34 4.55 14.91
N GLU A 68 0.78 3.91 15.99
CA GLU A 68 0.46 4.29 17.37
C GLU A 68 -1.05 4.50 17.60
N MET A 69 -1.87 3.67 16.94
CA MET A 69 -3.33 3.78 16.95
C MET A 69 -3.98 2.44 17.30
N LYS A 70 -5.14 2.47 17.96
CA LYS A 70 -5.95 1.28 18.20
C LYS A 70 -6.82 1.01 16.98
N MET A 71 -6.74 -0.20 16.44
CA MET A 71 -7.61 -0.69 15.38
C MET A 71 -8.79 -1.38 16.05
N ASP A 72 -9.86 -0.60 16.26
CA ASP A 72 -11.06 -1.06 16.92
C ASP A 72 -11.92 -1.91 15.98
N PHE A 73 -12.42 -3.03 16.50
CA PHE A 73 -13.43 -3.83 15.82
C PHE A 73 -14.82 -3.31 16.18
N ASP A 74 -15.18 -2.16 15.61
CA ASP A 74 -16.45 -1.50 15.82
C ASP A 74 -17.57 -2.06 14.90
N ALA A 75 -18.77 -1.49 15.00
CA ALA A 75 -19.91 -1.92 14.19
C ALA A 75 -19.68 -1.74 12.67
N VAL A 76 -18.91 -0.72 12.27
CA VAL A 76 -18.60 -0.46 10.86
C VAL A 76 -17.60 -1.49 10.34
N ALA A 77 -16.54 -1.77 11.11
CA ALA A 77 -15.59 -2.84 10.83
C ALA A 77 -16.31 -4.19 10.73
N LYS A 78 -17.18 -4.52 11.69
CA LYS A 78 -17.98 -5.75 11.64
C LYS A 78 -18.84 -5.84 10.38
N PHE A 79 -19.50 -4.75 9.99
CA PHE A 79 -20.32 -4.72 8.77
C PHE A 79 -19.46 -4.90 7.51
N LEU A 80 -18.46 -4.07 7.29
CA LEU A 80 -17.62 -4.11 6.08
C LEU A 80 -16.85 -5.42 5.97
N MET A 81 -16.25 -5.89 7.07
CA MET A 81 -15.49 -7.14 7.08
C MET A 81 -16.39 -8.38 6.89
N SER A 82 -17.68 -8.32 7.20
CA SER A 82 -18.62 -9.40 6.87
C SER A 82 -18.76 -9.59 5.35
N TYR A 83 -18.60 -8.51 4.59
CA TYR A 83 -18.59 -8.50 3.12
C TYR A 83 -17.18 -8.51 2.52
N GLN A 84 -16.12 -8.72 3.32
CA GLN A 84 -14.73 -8.66 2.85
C GLN A 84 -14.45 -9.55 1.64
N HIS A 85 -15.15 -10.69 1.51
CA HIS A 85 -15.03 -11.61 0.39
C HIS A 85 -15.48 -11.00 -0.95
N TRP A 86 -16.45 -10.09 -0.94
CA TRP A 86 -16.83 -9.30 -2.12
C TRP A 86 -15.95 -8.06 -2.27
N MET A 87 -15.71 -7.36 -1.16
CA MET A 87 -14.89 -6.14 -1.17
C MET A 87 -13.47 -6.40 -1.66
N PHE A 88 -12.93 -7.60 -1.42
CA PHE A 88 -11.60 -7.98 -1.88
C PHE A 88 -11.48 -7.86 -3.39
N TYR A 89 -12.43 -8.44 -4.14
CA TYR A 89 -12.41 -8.35 -5.60
C TYR A 89 -12.56 -6.92 -6.10
N LEU A 90 -13.40 -6.11 -5.44
CA LEU A 90 -13.60 -4.72 -5.81
C LEU A 90 -12.32 -3.88 -5.59
N VAL A 91 -11.71 -3.99 -4.41
CA VAL A 91 -10.46 -3.27 -4.07
C VAL A 91 -9.33 -3.72 -4.98
N MET A 92 -9.16 -5.03 -5.17
CA MET A 92 -8.12 -5.57 -6.04
C MET A 92 -8.32 -5.20 -7.51
N TYR A 93 -9.56 -5.03 -7.98
CA TYR A 93 -9.86 -4.56 -9.33
C TYR A 93 -9.33 -3.13 -9.55
N PHE A 94 -9.62 -2.20 -8.65
CA PHE A 94 -9.09 -0.83 -8.74
C PHE A 94 -7.57 -0.81 -8.61
N ALA A 95 -7.01 -1.58 -7.67
CA ALA A 95 -5.56 -1.73 -7.53
C ALA A 95 -4.91 -2.22 -8.83
N ARG A 96 -5.54 -3.20 -9.51
CA ARG A 96 -5.06 -3.72 -10.80
C ARG A 96 -5.10 -2.67 -11.90
N ILE A 97 -6.19 -1.91 -12.02
CA ILE A 97 -6.27 -0.81 -13.00
C ILE A 97 -5.15 0.20 -12.74
N ASN A 98 -4.94 0.55 -11.47
CA ASN A 98 -3.89 1.48 -11.08
C ASN A 98 -2.51 0.97 -11.53
N LEU A 99 -2.15 -0.28 -11.19
CA LEU A 99 -0.86 -0.88 -11.58
C LEU A 99 -0.70 -1.01 -13.10
N LEU A 100 -1.77 -1.32 -13.82
CA LEU A 100 -1.75 -1.41 -15.29
C LEU A 100 -1.52 -0.04 -15.92
N ALA A 101 -2.22 1.00 -15.46
CA ALA A 101 -2.03 2.37 -15.93
C ALA A 101 -0.56 2.81 -15.75
N HIS A 102 0.04 2.52 -14.60
CA HIS A 102 1.45 2.83 -14.33
C HIS A 102 2.41 2.05 -15.22
N SER A 103 2.12 0.77 -15.48
CA SER A 103 2.93 -0.05 -16.38
C SER A 103 2.90 0.48 -17.82
N ILE A 104 1.72 0.90 -18.29
CA ILE A 104 1.53 1.52 -19.61
C ILE A 104 2.25 2.86 -19.69
N LEU A 105 2.11 3.73 -18.69
CA LEU A 105 2.80 5.02 -18.64
C LEU A 105 4.33 4.85 -18.66
N LEU A 106 4.86 3.86 -17.92
CA LEU A 106 6.28 3.54 -17.97
C LEU A 106 6.72 3.03 -19.35
N LEU A 107 5.90 2.15 -19.97
CA LEU A 107 6.16 1.60 -21.30
C LEU A 107 6.23 2.67 -22.39
N PHE A 108 5.46 3.75 -22.28
CA PHE A 108 5.50 4.87 -23.23
C PHE A 108 6.38 6.04 -22.79
N SER A 109 6.92 6.01 -21.57
CA SER A 109 7.83 7.04 -21.08
C SER A 109 9.17 7.01 -21.82
N LYS A 110 9.75 8.18 -22.13
CA LYS A 110 11.11 8.32 -22.70
C LYS A 110 12.25 8.01 -21.70
N LYS A 111 11.93 7.52 -20.50
CA LYS A 111 12.89 7.20 -19.44
C LYS A 111 13.84 6.07 -19.86
N LYS A 112 15.16 6.29 -19.77
CA LYS A 112 16.16 5.21 -19.85
C LYS A 112 16.03 4.32 -18.62
N VAL A 113 15.40 3.16 -18.79
CA VAL A 113 15.32 2.11 -17.78
C VAL A 113 16.44 1.10 -18.10
N PRO A 114 17.26 0.67 -17.12
CA PRO A 114 18.26 -0.36 -17.34
C PRO A 114 17.61 -1.61 -17.94
N ASN A 115 18.25 -2.24 -18.93
CA ASN A 115 17.74 -3.42 -19.64
C ASN A 115 16.43 -3.21 -20.43
N ARG A 116 16.05 -1.97 -20.73
CA ARG A 116 15.06 -1.66 -21.76
C ARG A 116 15.79 -1.64 -23.10
N GLY A 117 15.37 -2.51 -24.03
CA GLY A 117 16.02 -2.78 -25.32
C GLY A 117 16.55 -1.55 -26.04
#